data_AF-A0A1G6QCR8-F1
#
_entry.id   AF-A0A1G6QCR8-F1
#
_cell.length_a   1.000
_cell.length_b   1.000
_cell.length_c   1.000
_cell.angle_alpha   90.00
_cell.angle_beta   90.00
_cell.angle_gamma   90.00
#
_symmetry.space_group_name_H-M   'P 1'
#
loop_
_entity.id
_entity.type
_entity.pdbx_description
1 polymer ?
#
loop_
_entity_poly.entity_id
_entity_poly.type
_entity_poly.pdbx_seq_one_letter_code
_entity_poly.pdbx_strand_id
1 'polypeptide(L)'
;MNKIEYEEMVAFHPGYYVNDYIEGYEMTQEEFAKRLDVSPKHVSELINGKKDISNNLAKNLSLMTGTSVELWINLQKTYDEIKMEIEKRKQLEKDAEIAKMISYKYFENLGVVEKTSNKYEKVKNLCGYLNISKLTLLEKTDLLSSFRTSGSVGNKRQIINSNAWLQTAINEGRKKEVKDFDINKLKKSIPKIRELTLKKENVFLPEIEKIFYECGVSFVKLPRLKSSGVNGVVKWLNKKKVILAINDKNRYSDIFWFSLFHEIKHVLQQKLKKVIVNDEKNILEVDEKLEKEADDFARETLIPSESFYGFFEKKEISEESIIEFAKSVKIHPGIVVGRLQKEKLIKNNQYNFLREKISR
;
A
#
# COMPACT_ATOMS: atom_id res chain seq x y z
N MET A 1 19.13 -21.28 -21.34
CA MET A 1 20.09 -22.18 -20.67
C MET A 1 19.50 -23.56 -20.80
N ASN A 2 20.27 -24.53 -21.29
CA ASN A 2 19.78 -25.89 -21.52
C ASN A 2 19.85 -26.79 -20.28
N LYS A 3 20.61 -26.38 -19.26
CA LYS A 3 20.57 -26.93 -17.90
C LYS A 3 20.29 -25.79 -16.92
N ILE A 4 19.41 -26.01 -15.95
CA ILE A 4 19.16 -25.08 -14.83
C ILE A 4 19.35 -25.86 -13.54
N GLU A 5 20.14 -25.32 -12.61
CA GLU A 5 20.39 -25.88 -11.29
C GLU A 5 19.98 -24.88 -10.20
N TYR A 6 19.37 -25.36 -9.13
CA TYR A 6 19.08 -24.56 -7.94
C TYR A 6 18.76 -25.48 -6.75
N GLU A 7 19.53 -25.36 -5.66
CA GLU A 7 19.47 -26.30 -4.53
C GLU A 7 19.63 -27.75 -5.04
N GLU A 8 18.70 -28.65 -4.69
CA GLU A 8 18.69 -30.04 -5.18
C GLU A 8 17.90 -30.22 -6.49
N MET A 9 17.38 -29.13 -7.09
CA MET A 9 16.61 -29.18 -8.34
C MET A 9 17.49 -28.99 -9.56
N VAL A 10 17.37 -29.89 -10.52
CA VAL A 10 18.02 -29.82 -11.84
C VAL A 10 16.98 -29.98 -12.94
N ALA A 11 16.91 -29.03 -13.86
CA ALA A 11 16.06 -29.08 -15.04
C ALA A 11 16.92 -29.16 -16.31
N PHE A 12 16.71 -30.20 -17.12
CA PHE A 12 17.32 -30.36 -18.43
C PHE A 12 16.30 -29.98 -19.51
N HIS A 13 16.57 -28.89 -20.24
CA HIS A 13 15.78 -28.51 -21.40
C HIS A 13 15.86 -29.62 -22.46
N PRO A 14 14.81 -29.92 -23.23
CA PRO A 14 14.86 -30.98 -24.24
C PRO A 14 16.01 -30.83 -25.24
N GLY A 15 16.41 -29.58 -25.53
CA GLY A 15 17.59 -29.27 -26.35
C GLY A 15 18.92 -29.79 -25.83
N TYR A 16 19.03 -30.14 -24.54
CA TYR A 16 20.18 -30.88 -23.99
C TYR A 16 20.29 -32.25 -24.66
N TYR A 17 19.23 -33.05 -24.59
CA TYR A 17 19.17 -34.37 -25.24
C TYR A 17 19.26 -34.28 -26.77
N VAL A 18 18.76 -33.20 -27.39
CA VAL A 18 18.98 -32.97 -28.83
C VAL A 18 20.47 -32.79 -29.15
N ASN A 19 21.24 -32.13 -28.28
CA ASN A 19 22.68 -32.03 -28.45
C ASN A 19 23.35 -33.42 -28.33
N ASP A 20 22.93 -34.24 -27.36
CA ASP A 20 23.41 -35.62 -27.21
C ASP A 20 23.14 -36.46 -28.48
N TYR A 21 21.99 -36.28 -29.14
CA TYR A 21 21.70 -36.92 -30.44
C TYR A 21 22.56 -36.38 -31.59
N ILE A 22 22.86 -35.08 -31.62
CA ILE A 22 23.74 -34.47 -32.65
C ILE A 22 25.15 -35.05 -32.53
N GLU A 23 25.68 -35.12 -31.32
CA GLU A 23 27.00 -35.68 -31.01
C GLU A 23 27.03 -37.19 -31.26
N GLY A 24 26.03 -37.95 -30.78
CA GLY A 24 25.94 -39.40 -30.96
C GLY A 24 25.68 -39.87 -32.40
N TYR A 25 25.22 -38.98 -33.29
CA TYR A 25 25.14 -39.23 -34.73
C TYR A 25 26.32 -38.64 -35.53
N GLU A 26 27.33 -38.09 -34.85
CA GLU A 26 28.53 -37.48 -35.45
C GLU A 26 28.24 -36.42 -36.53
N MET A 27 27.11 -35.70 -36.41
CA MET A 27 26.65 -34.74 -37.43
C MET A 27 26.72 -33.29 -36.97
N THR A 28 26.68 -32.35 -37.93
CA THR A 28 26.65 -30.91 -37.61
C THR A 28 25.24 -30.45 -37.23
N GLN A 29 25.13 -29.36 -36.45
CA GLN A 29 23.83 -28.71 -36.16
C GLN A 29 23.07 -28.29 -37.44
N GLU A 30 23.80 -27.90 -38.50
CA GLU A 30 23.21 -27.56 -39.79
C GLU A 30 22.63 -28.79 -40.49
N GLU A 31 23.33 -29.92 -40.46
CA GLU A 31 22.85 -31.17 -41.02
C GLU A 31 21.64 -31.72 -40.25
N PHE A 32 21.70 -31.71 -38.92
CA PHE A 32 20.58 -32.08 -38.06
C PHE A 32 19.34 -31.21 -38.31
N ALA A 33 19.53 -29.90 -38.50
CA ALA A 33 18.45 -28.97 -38.86
C ALA A 33 17.82 -29.30 -40.22
N LYS A 34 18.63 -29.58 -41.24
CA LYS A 34 18.15 -30.02 -42.57
C LYS A 34 17.36 -31.32 -42.48
N ARG A 35 17.82 -32.31 -41.69
CA ARG A 35 17.11 -33.59 -41.48
C ARG A 35 15.80 -33.45 -40.70
N LEU A 36 15.66 -32.43 -39.85
CA LEU A 36 14.42 -32.10 -39.13
C LEU A 36 13.46 -31.17 -39.86
N ASP A 37 13.80 -30.71 -41.08
CA ASP A 37 13.06 -29.67 -41.81
C ASP A 37 12.89 -28.36 -41.01
N VAL A 38 13.99 -27.87 -40.42
CA VAL A 38 14.05 -26.59 -39.70
C VAL A 38 15.33 -25.81 -40.05
N SER A 39 15.35 -24.52 -39.74
CA SER A 39 16.57 -23.72 -39.93
C SER A 39 17.66 -24.08 -38.91
N PRO A 40 18.95 -23.96 -39.25
CA PRO A 40 20.06 -24.17 -38.29
C PRO A 40 19.96 -23.27 -37.06
N LYS A 41 19.42 -22.05 -37.24
CA LYS A 41 19.09 -21.13 -36.13
C LYS A 41 18.08 -21.75 -35.15
N HIS A 42 17.08 -22.49 -35.63
CA HIS A 42 16.10 -23.16 -34.78
C HIS A 42 16.78 -24.21 -33.88
N VAL A 43 17.61 -25.07 -34.46
CA VAL A 43 18.37 -26.08 -33.69
C VAL A 43 19.31 -25.39 -32.69
N SER A 44 20.02 -24.35 -33.12
CA SER A 44 20.90 -23.57 -32.23
C SER A 44 20.13 -22.93 -31.06
N GLU A 45 18.94 -22.36 -31.27
CA GLU A 45 18.10 -21.80 -30.20
C GLU A 45 17.56 -22.89 -29.26
N LEU A 46 17.19 -24.06 -29.80
CA LEU A 46 16.72 -25.23 -29.07
C LEU A 46 17.81 -25.79 -28.13
N ILE A 47 19.00 -26.12 -28.66
CA ILE A 47 20.09 -26.70 -27.85
C ILE A 47 20.62 -25.73 -26.78
N ASN A 48 20.45 -24.42 -26.95
CA ASN A 48 20.82 -23.40 -25.98
C ASN A 48 19.73 -23.16 -24.90
N GLY A 49 18.59 -23.83 -24.99
CA GLY A 49 17.44 -23.59 -24.12
C GLY A 49 16.92 -22.16 -24.22
N LYS A 50 16.75 -21.68 -25.47
CA LYS A 50 16.10 -20.41 -25.82
C LYS A 50 14.75 -20.61 -26.50
N LYS A 51 14.43 -21.83 -26.92
CA LYS A 51 13.23 -22.16 -27.69
C LYS A 51 12.75 -23.56 -27.35
N ASP A 52 11.49 -23.65 -26.98
CA ASP A 52 10.83 -24.87 -26.51
C ASP A 52 10.48 -25.82 -27.67
N ILE A 53 10.27 -27.10 -27.36
CA ILE A 53 9.75 -28.07 -28.32
C ILE A 53 8.27 -27.81 -28.61
N SER A 54 7.95 -27.54 -29.87
CA SER A 54 6.56 -27.54 -30.37
C SER A 54 6.09 -28.95 -30.75
N ASN A 55 4.78 -29.18 -30.77
CA ASN A 55 4.20 -30.47 -31.17
C ASN A 55 4.69 -30.97 -32.55
N ASN A 56 4.90 -30.07 -33.52
CA ASN A 56 5.43 -30.44 -34.84
C ASN A 56 6.91 -30.85 -34.76
N LEU A 57 7.70 -30.14 -33.95
CA LEU A 57 9.10 -30.48 -33.72
C LEU A 57 9.24 -31.81 -32.96
N ALA A 58 8.39 -32.07 -31.96
CA ALA A 58 8.31 -33.36 -31.27
C ALA A 58 7.99 -34.51 -32.24
N LYS A 59 7.09 -34.27 -33.21
CA LYS A 59 6.80 -35.25 -34.28
C LYS A 59 8.02 -35.50 -35.17
N ASN A 60 8.67 -34.46 -35.70
CA ASN A 60 9.85 -34.61 -36.54
C ASN A 60 11.00 -35.30 -35.79
N LEU A 61 11.26 -34.91 -34.53
CA LEU A 61 12.24 -35.55 -33.66
C LEU A 61 11.91 -37.01 -33.40
N SER A 62 10.65 -37.37 -33.11
CA SER A 62 10.24 -38.77 -32.89
C SER A 62 10.52 -39.66 -34.09
N LEU A 63 10.22 -39.17 -35.30
CA LEU A 63 10.45 -39.90 -36.55
C LEU A 63 11.94 -40.03 -36.86
N MET A 64 12.73 -38.96 -36.65
CA MET A 64 14.17 -38.95 -36.92
C MET A 64 14.98 -39.78 -35.92
N THR A 65 14.59 -39.80 -34.64
CA THR A 65 15.34 -40.47 -33.56
C THR A 65 14.82 -41.85 -33.18
N GLY A 66 13.72 -42.30 -33.79
CA GLY A 66 13.08 -43.58 -33.45
C GLY A 66 12.41 -43.61 -32.06
N THR A 67 12.10 -42.44 -31.51
CA THR A 67 11.46 -42.26 -30.19
C THR A 67 9.97 -41.94 -30.31
N SER A 68 9.26 -41.74 -29.20
CA SER A 68 7.85 -41.32 -29.22
C SER A 68 7.70 -39.80 -29.20
N VAL A 69 6.60 -39.28 -29.78
CA VAL A 69 6.22 -37.86 -29.64
C VAL A 69 6.04 -37.49 -28.17
N GLU A 70 5.47 -38.42 -27.40
CA GLU A 70 5.22 -38.27 -25.96
C GLU A 70 6.50 -38.07 -25.15
N LEU A 71 7.61 -38.73 -25.50
CA LEU A 71 8.91 -38.52 -24.86
C LEU A 71 9.30 -37.04 -24.91
N TRP A 72 9.31 -36.44 -26.10
CA TRP A 72 9.73 -35.05 -26.30
C TRP A 72 8.80 -34.04 -25.63
N ILE A 73 7.48 -34.30 -25.63
CA ILE A 73 6.49 -33.49 -24.91
C ILE A 73 6.71 -33.59 -23.39
N ASN A 74 6.93 -34.80 -22.86
CA ASN A 74 7.16 -35.01 -21.44
C ASN A 74 8.50 -34.43 -20.97
N LEU A 75 9.56 -34.44 -21.79
CA LEU A 75 10.82 -33.76 -21.51
C LEU A 75 10.61 -32.23 -21.39
N GLN A 76 9.86 -31.61 -22.31
CA GLN A 76 9.56 -30.18 -22.25
C GLN A 76 8.74 -29.85 -21.00
N LYS A 77 7.66 -30.60 -20.76
CA LYS A 77 6.79 -30.44 -19.59
C LYS A 77 7.58 -30.55 -18.27
N THR A 78 8.42 -31.58 -18.14
CA THR A 78 9.24 -31.81 -16.92
C THR A 78 10.21 -30.65 -16.70
N TYR A 79 10.86 -30.17 -17.77
CA TYR A 79 11.72 -28.99 -17.70
C TYR A 79 10.98 -27.75 -17.21
N ASP A 80 9.81 -27.45 -17.79
CA ASP A 80 9.02 -26.28 -17.44
C ASP A 80 8.46 -26.35 -16.01
N GLU A 81 8.00 -27.52 -15.56
CA GLU A 81 7.54 -27.73 -14.18
C GLU A 81 8.65 -27.46 -13.15
N ILE A 82 9.85 -28.02 -13.35
CA ILE A 82 10.99 -27.80 -12.45
C ILE A 82 11.46 -26.35 -12.51
N LYS A 83 11.55 -25.76 -13.70
CA LYS A 83 11.92 -24.34 -13.90
C LYS A 83 10.94 -23.39 -13.19
N MET A 84 9.63 -23.63 -13.30
CA MET A 84 8.60 -22.87 -12.59
C MET A 84 8.75 -22.97 -11.07
N GLU A 85 9.02 -24.17 -10.53
CA GLU A 85 9.23 -24.34 -9.08
C GLU A 85 10.52 -23.66 -8.60
N ILE A 86 11.60 -23.71 -9.39
CA ILE A 86 12.85 -22.98 -9.12
C ILE A 86 12.60 -21.46 -9.09
N GLU A 87 11.87 -20.91 -10.08
CA GLU A 87 11.52 -19.49 -10.13
C GLU A 87 10.63 -19.07 -8.95
N LYS A 88 9.67 -19.92 -8.58
CA LYS A 88 8.79 -19.75 -7.42
C LYS A 88 9.57 -19.74 -6.10
N ARG A 89 10.50 -20.68 -5.87
CA ARG A 89 11.38 -20.66 -4.68
C ARG A 89 12.22 -19.39 -4.61
N LYS A 90 12.87 -19.01 -5.72
CA LYS A 90 13.65 -17.76 -5.82
C LYS A 90 12.82 -16.50 -5.55
N GLN A 91 11.54 -16.48 -5.96
CA GLN A 91 10.63 -15.37 -5.65
C GLN A 91 10.15 -15.38 -4.20
N LEU A 92 9.89 -16.57 -3.64
CA LEU A 92 9.44 -16.76 -2.26
C LEU A 92 10.51 -16.31 -1.25
N GLU A 93 11.80 -16.53 -1.54
CA GLU A 93 12.90 -15.99 -0.74
C GLU A 93 12.99 -14.46 -0.81
N LYS A 94 12.88 -13.87 -2.01
CA LYS A 94 12.84 -12.40 -2.16
C LYS A 94 11.68 -11.80 -1.35
N ASP A 95 10.51 -12.41 -1.40
CA ASP A 95 9.35 -11.96 -0.64
C ASP A 95 9.52 -12.18 0.88
N ALA A 96 10.24 -13.22 1.31
CA ALA A 96 10.57 -13.44 2.72
C ALA A 96 11.46 -12.30 3.28
N GLU A 97 12.39 -11.76 2.48
CA GLU A 97 13.14 -10.55 2.86
C GLU A 97 12.24 -9.31 2.96
N ILE A 98 11.22 -9.16 2.11
CA ILE A 98 10.21 -8.10 2.23
C ILE A 98 9.37 -8.28 3.51
N ALA A 99 8.98 -9.52 3.83
CA ALA A 99 8.21 -9.82 5.04
C ALA A 99 8.98 -9.44 6.32
N LYS A 100 10.31 -9.57 6.37
CA LYS A 100 11.15 -9.07 7.49
C LYS A 100 11.14 -7.54 7.64
N MET A 101 10.81 -6.79 6.59
CA MET A 101 10.68 -5.34 6.64
C MET A 101 9.33 -4.89 7.21
N ILE A 102 8.33 -5.77 7.19
CA ILE A 102 6.96 -5.54 7.67
C ILE A 102 6.82 -6.05 9.11
N SER A 103 6.13 -5.30 9.96
CA SER A 103 5.81 -5.77 11.31
C SER A 103 4.68 -6.80 11.28
N TYR A 104 4.95 -8.08 11.04
CA TYR A 104 3.92 -9.14 10.97
C TYR A 104 2.94 -9.12 12.17
N LYS A 105 3.46 -8.83 13.37
CA LYS A 105 2.68 -8.69 14.61
C LYS A 105 1.56 -7.64 14.55
N TYR A 106 1.67 -6.65 13.66
CA TYR A 106 0.61 -5.67 13.39
C TYR A 106 -0.64 -6.36 12.82
N PHE A 107 -0.45 -7.24 11.84
CA PHE A 107 -1.53 -7.97 11.16
C PHE A 107 -2.11 -9.07 12.07
N GLU A 108 -1.28 -9.75 12.86
CA GLU A 108 -1.77 -10.66 13.91
C GLU A 108 -2.67 -9.95 14.92
N ASN A 109 -2.27 -8.76 15.39
CA ASN A 109 -3.02 -7.99 16.39
C ASN A 109 -4.32 -7.40 15.80
N LEU A 110 -4.39 -7.20 14.49
CA LEU A 110 -5.63 -6.86 13.78
C LEU A 110 -6.54 -8.08 13.54
N GLY A 111 -6.07 -9.31 13.83
CA GLY A 111 -6.82 -10.54 13.57
C GLY A 111 -7.00 -10.87 12.08
N VAL A 112 -6.19 -10.28 11.20
CA VAL A 112 -6.34 -10.43 9.73
C VAL A 112 -5.39 -11.45 9.10
N VAL A 113 -4.47 -12.02 9.89
CA VAL A 113 -3.62 -13.15 9.52
C VAL A 113 -3.45 -14.10 10.72
N GLU A 114 -3.23 -15.37 10.43
CA GLU A 114 -2.90 -16.39 11.43
C GLU A 114 -1.52 -16.14 12.06
N LYS A 115 -1.31 -16.59 13.30
CA LYS A 115 -0.01 -16.50 13.98
C LYS A 115 0.93 -17.56 13.44
N THR A 116 2.15 -17.19 13.05
CA THR A 116 3.17 -18.15 12.61
C THR A 116 4.59 -17.60 12.85
N SER A 117 5.55 -18.51 13.07
CA SER A 117 6.98 -18.20 13.07
C SER A 117 7.62 -18.33 11.68
N ASN A 118 7.08 -19.22 10.82
CA ASN A 118 7.65 -19.61 9.52
C ASN A 118 7.69 -18.44 8.53
N LYS A 119 8.86 -18.19 7.91
CA LYS A 119 9.08 -17.07 6.99
C LYS A 119 8.20 -17.15 5.72
N TYR A 120 7.91 -18.34 5.22
CA TYR A 120 7.11 -18.55 4.00
C TYR A 120 5.61 -18.48 4.26
N GLU A 121 5.14 -18.98 5.41
CA GLU A 121 3.75 -18.81 5.83
C GLU A 121 3.43 -17.33 6.06
N LYS A 122 4.36 -16.55 6.62
CA LYS A 122 4.22 -15.09 6.69
C LYS A 122 4.04 -14.45 5.32
N VAL A 123 4.82 -14.88 4.31
CA VAL A 123 4.65 -14.41 2.93
C VAL A 123 3.26 -14.78 2.40
N LYS A 124 2.86 -16.05 2.49
CA LYS A 124 1.54 -16.53 2.03
C LYS A 124 0.39 -15.74 2.67
N ASN A 125 0.43 -15.58 4.00
CA ASN A 125 -0.60 -14.90 4.77
C ASN A 125 -0.65 -13.38 4.45
N LEU A 126 0.49 -12.71 4.29
CA LEU A 126 0.54 -11.32 3.87
C LEU A 126 0.06 -11.13 2.42
N CYS A 127 0.49 -11.96 1.47
CA CYS A 127 0.02 -11.92 0.09
C CYS A 127 -1.50 -12.14 -0.01
N GLY A 128 -2.02 -13.14 0.73
CA GLY A 128 -3.45 -13.44 0.80
C GLY A 128 -4.26 -12.28 1.37
N TYR A 129 -3.89 -11.74 2.54
CA TYR A 129 -4.61 -10.60 3.11
C TYR A 129 -4.50 -9.34 2.24
N LEU A 130 -3.31 -8.99 1.76
CA LEU A 130 -3.07 -7.78 0.96
C LEU A 130 -3.59 -7.91 -0.49
N ASN A 131 -4.10 -9.08 -0.90
CA ASN A 131 -4.58 -9.36 -2.27
C ASN A 131 -3.51 -9.07 -3.36
N ILE A 132 -2.27 -9.50 -3.13
CA ILE A 132 -1.14 -9.33 -4.06
C ILE A 132 -0.44 -10.68 -4.32
N SER A 133 0.05 -10.87 -5.55
CA SER A 133 0.68 -12.13 -5.96
C SER A 133 2.11 -12.35 -5.43
N LYS A 134 2.79 -11.27 -5.01
CA LYS A 134 4.12 -11.30 -4.42
C LYS A 134 4.43 -10.02 -3.62
N LEU A 135 5.16 -10.12 -2.52
CA LEU A 135 5.46 -8.99 -1.64
C LEU A 135 6.45 -7.97 -2.25
N THR A 136 7.34 -8.38 -3.14
CA THR A 136 8.20 -7.46 -3.94
C THR A 136 7.40 -6.40 -4.71
N LEU A 137 6.10 -6.61 -4.97
CA LEU A 137 5.24 -5.56 -5.51
C LEU A 137 5.10 -4.34 -4.59
N LEU A 138 5.18 -4.52 -3.26
CA LEU A 138 5.11 -3.42 -2.28
C LEU A 138 6.31 -2.47 -2.33
N GLU A 139 7.41 -2.87 -2.99
CA GLU A 139 8.56 -1.99 -3.26
C GLU A 139 8.25 -0.94 -4.34
N LYS A 140 7.26 -1.21 -5.21
CA LYS A 140 6.87 -0.29 -6.28
C LYS A 140 6.06 0.87 -5.69
N THR A 141 6.51 2.08 -5.96
CA THR A 141 5.76 3.33 -5.69
C THR A 141 4.37 3.31 -6.34
N ASP A 142 4.29 2.74 -7.55
CA ASP A 142 3.12 2.86 -8.43
C ASP A 142 2.17 1.64 -8.34
N LEU A 143 2.31 0.74 -7.35
CA LEU A 143 1.56 -0.53 -7.32
C LEU A 143 0.04 -0.35 -7.40
N LEU A 144 -0.48 0.71 -6.77
CA LEU A 144 -1.90 1.05 -6.74
C LEU A 144 -2.24 2.23 -7.68
N SER A 145 -1.43 2.41 -8.74
CA SER A 145 -1.61 3.27 -9.93
C SER A 145 -1.99 4.75 -9.73
N SER A 146 -1.96 5.25 -8.50
CA SER A 146 -2.20 6.66 -8.16
C SER A 146 -1.35 7.13 -6.96
N PHE A 147 -0.31 6.37 -6.60
CA PHE A 147 0.48 6.55 -5.37
C PHE A 147 1.94 6.93 -5.65
N ARG A 148 2.18 7.70 -6.72
CA ARG A 148 3.50 8.27 -7.04
C ARG A 148 4.01 9.12 -5.88
N THR A 149 4.91 8.54 -5.09
CA THR A 149 5.64 9.22 -4.03
C THR A 149 6.42 10.39 -4.61
N SER A 150 6.27 11.55 -3.98
CA SER A 150 7.09 12.73 -4.21
C SER A 150 8.22 12.79 -3.19
N GLY A 151 9.38 13.27 -3.62
CA GLY A 151 10.37 13.92 -2.75
C GLY A 151 11.09 13.11 -1.68
N SER A 152 10.86 11.80 -1.56
CA SER A 152 11.81 10.97 -0.82
C SER A 152 12.07 9.62 -1.49
N VAL A 153 13.36 9.27 -1.55
CA VAL A 153 13.79 7.90 -1.33
C VAL A 153 13.49 7.58 0.14
N GLY A 154 12.19 7.45 0.46
CA GLY A 154 11.77 6.78 1.68
C GLY A 154 12.46 5.42 1.66
N ASN A 155 13.22 5.09 2.71
CA ASN A 155 14.01 3.86 2.68
C ASN A 155 13.09 2.68 2.34
N LYS A 156 13.61 1.65 1.67
CA LYS A 156 12.82 0.53 1.11
C LYS A 156 11.71 0.04 2.06
N ARG A 157 12.01 -0.08 3.36
CA ARG A 157 11.07 -0.41 4.44
C ARG A 157 9.87 0.57 4.53
N GLN A 158 10.07 1.88 4.42
CA GLN A 158 8.99 2.86 4.47
C GLN A 158 7.99 2.71 3.32
N ILE A 159 8.46 2.59 2.07
CA ILE A 159 7.58 2.40 0.90
C ILE A 159 6.73 1.13 1.08
N ILE A 160 7.38 0.02 1.45
CA ILE A 160 6.70 -1.26 1.72
C ILE A 160 5.62 -1.13 2.81
N ASN A 161 5.93 -0.49 3.95
CA ASN A 161 4.98 -0.35 5.05
C ASN A 161 3.87 0.68 4.76
N SER A 162 4.13 1.70 3.94
CA SER A 162 3.07 2.59 3.40
C SER A 162 2.07 1.80 2.56
N ASN A 163 2.57 1.05 1.57
CA ASN A 163 1.74 0.27 0.67
C ASN A 163 0.95 -0.82 1.41
N ALA A 164 1.56 -1.50 2.38
CA ALA A 164 0.87 -2.49 3.21
C ALA A 164 -0.22 -1.86 4.09
N TRP A 165 0.04 -0.73 4.75
CA TRP A 165 -0.96 -0.02 5.56
C TRP A 165 -2.12 0.54 4.70
N LEU A 166 -1.79 1.10 3.54
CA LEU A 166 -2.75 1.59 2.56
C LEU A 166 -3.70 0.47 2.08
N GLN A 167 -3.15 -0.69 1.71
CA GLN A 167 -3.96 -1.82 1.27
C GLN A 167 -4.79 -2.41 2.41
N THR A 168 -4.29 -2.38 3.65
CA THR A 168 -5.07 -2.67 4.87
C THR A 168 -6.28 -1.73 4.97
N ALA A 169 -6.07 -0.41 4.85
CA ALA A 169 -7.15 0.58 4.87
C ALA A 169 -8.19 0.37 3.76
N ILE A 170 -7.75 0.00 2.56
CA ILE A 170 -8.63 -0.34 1.43
C ILE A 170 -9.45 -1.61 1.73
N ASN A 171 -8.82 -2.65 2.28
CA ASN A 171 -9.50 -3.89 2.65
C ASN A 171 -10.58 -3.66 3.72
N GLU A 172 -10.24 -2.97 4.81
CA GLU A 172 -11.19 -2.70 5.90
C GLU A 172 -12.31 -1.75 5.45
N GLY A 173 -12.00 -0.72 4.67
CA GLY A 173 -13.01 0.19 4.11
C GLY A 173 -13.89 -0.45 3.03
N ARG A 174 -13.46 -1.53 2.38
CA ARG A 174 -14.33 -2.32 1.50
C ARG A 174 -15.41 -3.06 2.29
N LYS A 175 -15.08 -3.63 3.46
CA LYS A 175 -16.01 -4.39 4.32
C LYS A 175 -17.18 -3.56 4.88
N LYS A 176 -16.97 -2.28 5.18
CA LYS A 176 -18.02 -1.41 5.75
C LYS A 176 -19.04 -0.99 4.69
N GLU A 177 -20.33 -1.25 4.91
CA GLU A 177 -21.39 -0.68 4.07
C GLU A 177 -21.62 0.80 4.38
N VAL A 178 -21.98 1.59 3.37
CA VAL A 178 -22.30 3.03 3.46
C VAL A 178 -23.32 3.39 2.38
N LYS A 179 -24.03 4.52 2.54
CA LYS A 179 -24.94 5.02 1.50
C LYS A 179 -24.18 5.56 0.28
N ASP A 180 -24.90 5.93 -0.77
CA ASP A 180 -24.32 6.66 -1.90
C ASP A 180 -23.74 8.01 -1.45
N PHE A 181 -22.54 8.32 -1.95
CA PHE A 181 -21.79 9.53 -1.61
C PHE A 181 -22.53 10.81 -1.97
N ASP A 182 -22.61 11.72 -0.99
CA ASP A 182 -23.26 13.03 -1.13
C ASP A 182 -22.37 14.12 -0.53
N ILE A 183 -21.73 14.90 -1.41
CA ILE A 183 -20.86 16.01 -1.01
C ILE A 183 -21.62 17.12 -0.26
N ASN A 184 -22.92 17.30 -0.52
CA ASN A 184 -23.71 18.34 0.12
C ASN A 184 -24.11 17.94 1.54
N LYS A 185 -24.43 16.67 1.78
CA LYS A 185 -24.55 16.13 3.15
C LYS A 185 -23.23 16.26 3.90
N LEU A 186 -22.11 15.83 3.30
CA LEU A 186 -20.80 15.93 3.94
C LEU A 186 -20.50 17.39 4.34
N LYS A 187 -20.67 18.35 3.43
CA LYS A 187 -20.52 19.80 3.72
C LYS A 187 -21.42 20.27 4.87
N LYS A 188 -22.70 19.90 4.86
CA LYS A 188 -23.67 20.26 5.91
C LYS A 188 -23.34 19.62 7.27
N SER A 189 -22.64 18.48 7.28
CA SER A 189 -22.24 17.79 8.51
C SER A 189 -20.97 18.34 9.16
N ILE A 190 -20.15 19.15 8.47
CA ILE A 190 -18.88 19.71 9.00
C ILE A 190 -19.06 20.42 10.36
N PRO A 191 -20.05 21.31 10.56
CA PRO A 191 -20.25 21.94 11.87
C PRO A 191 -20.60 20.93 12.96
N LYS A 192 -21.37 19.88 12.62
CA LYS A 192 -21.73 18.84 13.59
C LYS A 192 -20.53 17.99 13.99
N ILE A 193 -19.67 17.61 13.03
CA ILE A 193 -18.42 16.90 13.31
C ILE A 193 -17.51 17.76 14.22
N ARG A 194 -17.51 19.10 14.04
CA ARG A 194 -16.74 20.02 14.86
C ARG A 194 -17.21 20.08 16.32
N GLU A 195 -18.53 20.06 16.56
CA GLU A 195 -19.09 19.99 17.93
C GLU A 195 -18.64 18.74 18.69
N LEU A 196 -18.40 17.63 17.98
CA LEU A 196 -17.97 16.37 18.60
C LEU A 196 -16.57 16.43 19.20
N THR A 197 -15.77 17.47 18.89
CA THR A 197 -14.49 17.74 19.58
C THR A 197 -14.65 17.86 21.10
N LEU A 198 -15.82 18.30 21.59
CA LEU A 198 -16.15 18.46 23.00
C LEU A 198 -16.66 17.17 23.67
N LYS A 199 -16.75 16.06 22.93
CA LYS A 199 -17.24 14.76 23.43
C LYS A 199 -16.07 13.82 23.66
N LYS A 200 -16.26 12.80 24.51
CA LYS A 200 -15.30 11.71 24.71
C LYS A 200 -15.34 10.72 23.54
N GLU A 201 -14.25 9.97 23.35
CA GLU A 201 -14.08 9.02 22.22
C GLU A 201 -15.23 8.02 22.07
N ASN A 202 -15.71 7.45 23.19
CA ASN A 202 -16.82 6.50 23.21
C ASN A 202 -18.17 7.09 22.75
N VAL A 203 -18.27 8.42 22.65
CA VAL A 203 -19.44 9.14 22.13
C VAL A 203 -19.16 9.66 20.72
N PHE A 204 -18.01 10.30 20.46
CA PHE A 204 -17.77 10.88 19.14
C PHE A 204 -17.51 9.84 18.05
N LEU A 205 -16.83 8.72 18.32
CA LEU A 205 -16.51 7.77 17.25
C LEU A 205 -17.78 7.16 16.61
N PRO A 206 -18.78 6.66 17.38
CA PRO A 206 -20.03 6.20 16.79
C PRO A 206 -20.83 7.30 16.07
N GLU A 207 -20.82 8.54 16.58
CA GLU A 207 -21.50 9.66 15.90
C GLU A 207 -20.81 10.03 14.58
N ILE A 208 -19.47 10.06 14.54
CA ILE A 208 -18.68 10.28 13.32
C ILE A 208 -18.94 9.16 12.30
N GLU A 209 -18.91 7.89 12.72
CA GLU A 209 -19.17 6.76 11.83
C GLU A 209 -20.58 6.83 11.23
N LYS A 210 -21.59 7.20 12.03
CA LYS A 210 -22.97 7.39 11.55
C LYS A 210 -23.09 8.56 10.57
N ILE A 211 -22.45 9.69 10.85
CA ILE A 211 -22.43 10.86 9.94
C ILE A 211 -21.78 10.46 8.60
N PHE A 212 -20.63 9.80 8.64
CA PHE A 212 -19.90 9.39 7.45
C PHE A 212 -20.65 8.31 6.65
N TYR A 213 -21.29 7.34 7.31
CA TYR A 213 -22.19 6.37 6.69
C TYR A 213 -23.30 7.04 5.85
N GLU A 214 -23.97 8.07 6.39
CA GLU A 214 -25.01 8.83 5.70
C GLU A 214 -24.49 9.68 4.54
N CYS A 215 -23.20 10.01 4.54
CA CYS A 215 -22.50 10.78 3.50
C CYS A 215 -21.81 9.90 2.44
N GLY A 216 -21.89 8.56 2.56
CA GLY A 216 -21.17 7.61 1.68
C GLY A 216 -19.66 7.55 1.88
N VAL A 217 -19.19 7.94 3.08
CA VAL A 217 -17.79 7.89 3.51
C VAL A 217 -17.60 6.66 4.40
N SER A 218 -16.81 5.70 3.94
CA SER A 218 -16.39 4.55 4.75
C SER A 218 -15.21 4.95 5.63
N PHE A 219 -15.52 5.33 6.86
CA PHE A 219 -14.50 5.72 7.85
C PHE A 219 -13.77 4.52 8.46
N VAL A 220 -12.44 4.60 8.54
CA VAL A 220 -11.57 3.52 9.03
C VAL A 220 -10.50 4.10 9.98
N LYS A 221 -10.62 3.81 11.29
CA LYS A 221 -9.52 4.01 12.26
C LYS A 221 -8.65 2.76 12.23
N LEU A 222 -7.35 2.90 11.94
CA LEU A 222 -6.38 1.80 11.99
C LEU A 222 -5.22 2.13 12.95
N PRO A 223 -4.61 1.14 13.61
CA PRO A 223 -3.35 1.37 14.29
C PRO A 223 -2.26 1.79 13.30
N ARG A 224 -1.21 2.45 13.79
CA ARG A 224 -0.05 2.86 13.01
C ARG A 224 0.85 1.65 12.74
N LEU A 225 0.96 1.25 11.47
CA LEU A 225 2.04 0.35 11.06
C LEU A 225 3.40 1.07 11.22
N LYS A 226 4.34 0.44 11.94
CA LYS A 226 5.68 1.01 12.18
C LYS A 226 6.36 1.31 10.86
N SER A 227 7.05 2.46 10.80
CA SER A 227 7.78 2.94 9.62
C SER A 227 6.95 3.20 8.34
N SER A 228 5.62 3.15 8.33
CA SER A 228 4.85 3.63 7.15
C SER A 228 5.01 5.13 6.92
N GLY A 229 4.94 5.94 7.98
CA GLY A 229 5.02 7.41 7.89
C GLY A 229 3.70 8.09 7.53
N VAL A 230 2.77 7.36 6.88
CA VAL A 230 1.39 7.77 6.59
C VAL A 230 0.67 8.26 7.87
N ASN A 231 -0.28 9.19 7.72
CA ASN A 231 -1.17 9.67 8.78
C ASN A 231 -2.65 9.32 8.49
N GLY A 232 -3.05 9.44 7.22
CA GLY A 232 -4.35 9.04 6.71
C GLY A 232 -4.31 8.72 5.22
N VAL A 233 -5.46 8.42 4.63
CA VAL A 233 -5.66 8.30 3.19
C VAL A 233 -7.14 8.47 2.82
N VAL A 234 -7.39 9.10 1.68
CA VAL A 234 -8.70 9.12 1.01
C VAL A 234 -8.63 8.34 -0.30
N LYS A 235 -9.37 7.23 -0.39
CA LYS A 235 -9.45 6.39 -1.61
C LYS A 235 -10.89 6.23 -2.07
N TRP A 236 -11.18 6.80 -3.23
CA TRP A 236 -12.41 6.51 -3.98
C TRP A 236 -12.37 5.06 -4.49
N LEU A 237 -13.41 4.27 -4.16
CA LEU A 237 -13.62 2.94 -4.74
C LEU A 237 -14.39 3.04 -6.05
N ASN A 238 -15.37 3.93 -6.10
CA ASN A 238 -16.21 4.27 -7.25
C ASN A 238 -16.85 5.64 -6.99
N LYS A 239 -17.73 6.12 -7.89
CA LYS A 239 -18.43 7.42 -7.73
C LYS A 239 -19.36 7.52 -6.50
N LYS A 240 -19.72 6.40 -5.88
CA LYS A 240 -20.70 6.29 -4.78
C LYS A 240 -20.07 6.04 -3.41
N LYS A 241 -18.82 5.57 -3.34
CA LYS A 241 -18.18 5.17 -2.08
C LYS A 241 -16.71 5.62 -2.01
N VAL A 242 -16.41 6.40 -0.99
CA VAL A 242 -15.05 6.84 -0.64
C VAL A 242 -14.62 6.24 0.68
N ILE A 243 -13.39 5.74 0.77
CA ILE A 243 -12.76 5.33 2.04
C ILE A 243 -12.01 6.55 2.58
N LEU A 244 -12.25 6.91 3.84
CA LEU A 244 -11.43 7.84 4.61
C LEU A 244 -10.81 7.04 5.76
N ALA A 245 -9.50 6.85 5.74
CA ALA A 245 -8.80 6.15 6.79
C ALA A 245 -7.79 7.08 7.48
N ILE A 246 -7.66 6.95 8.80
CA ILE A 246 -6.66 7.65 9.61
C ILE A 246 -6.02 6.69 10.59
N ASN A 247 -4.81 7.01 11.07
CA ASN A 247 -4.13 6.18 12.05
C ASN A 247 -4.06 6.75 13.48
N ASP A 248 -3.89 5.84 14.44
CA ASP A 248 -3.70 6.13 15.87
C ASP A 248 -2.32 6.75 16.23
N LYS A 249 -1.52 7.15 15.22
CA LYS A 249 -0.09 7.50 15.35
C LYS A 249 0.18 8.52 16.45
N ASN A 250 -0.77 9.41 16.67
CA ASN A 250 -0.70 10.50 17.62
C ASN A 250 -1.81 10.34 18.65
N ARG A 251 -1.42 10.08 19.91
CA ARG A 251 -2.38 9.80 20.99
C ARG A 251 -3.26 11.00 21.34
N TYR A 252 -2.91 12.23 20.97
CA TYR A 252 -3.64 13.42 21.42
C TYR A 252 -4.77 13.82 20.47
N SER A 253 -5.89 14.27 21.05
CA SER A 253 -7.10 14.60 20.32
C SER A 253 -6.91 15.73 19.30
N ASP A 254 -6.07 16.73 19.59
CA ASP A 254 -5.78 17.82 18.66
C ASP A 254 -5.21 17.35 17.32
N ILE A 255 -4.34 16.35 17.33
CA ILE A 255 -3.71 15.83 16.12
C ILE A 255 -4.67 14.91 15.35
N PHE A 256 -5.50 14.13 16.06
CA PHE A 256 -6.59 13.35 15.46
C PHE A 256 -7.57 14.26 14.72
N TRP A 257 -8.08 15.30 15.39
CA TRP A 257 -9.09 16.19 14.81
C TRP A 257 -8.52 16.97 13.63
N PHE A 258 -7.30 17.51 13.73
CA PHE A 258 -6.63 18.15 12.60
C PHE A 258 -6.51 17.20 11.40
N SER A 259 -6.01 15.98 11.63
CA SER A 259 -5.88 14.97 10.58
C SER A 259 -7.24 14.58 9.97
N LEU A 260 -8.29 14.51 10.78
CA LEU A 260 -9.64 14.18 10.30
C LEU A 260 -10.21 15.28 9.39
N PHE A 261 -10.15 16.54 9.80
CA PHE A 261 -10.63 17.65 8.97
C PHE A 261 -9.78 17.83 7.70
N HIS A 262 -8.47 17.55 7.78
CA HIS A 262 -7.57 17.49 6.62
C HIS A 262 -8.07 16.45 5.61
N GLU A 263 -8.25 15.19 6.02
CA GLU A 263 -8.76 14.14 5.11
C GLU A 263 -10.21 14.42 4.64
N ILE A 264 -11.08 15.05 5.45
CA ILE A 264 -12.40 15.51 4.99
C ILE A 264 -12.26 16.49 3.82
N LYS A 265 -11.30 17.43 3.85
CA LYS A 265 -11.08 18.36 2.72
C LYS A 265 -10.70 17.61 1.44
N HIS A 266 -9.91 16.55 1.53
CA HIS A 266 -9.53 15.74 0.38
C HIS A 266 -10.72 14.96 -0.22
N VAL A 267 -11.66 14.52 0.62
CA VAL A 267 -12.96 14.03 0.13
C VAL A 267 -13.75 15.14 -0.58
N LEU A 268 -13.78 16.36 -0.04
CA LEU A 268 -14.49 17.50 -0.64
C LEU A 268 -13.87 17.96 -1.97
N GLN A 269 -12.56 17.82 -2.13
CA GLN A 269 -11.85 18.06 -3.40
C GLN A 269 -12.14 16.96 -4.45
N GLN A 270 -12.81 15.87 -4.07
CA GLN A 270 -13.12 14.69 -4.90
C GLN A 270 -11.90 14.05 -5.59
N LYS A 271 -10.70 14.25 -5.03
CA LYS A 271 -9.46 13.70 -5.56
C LYS A 271 -9.07 12.40 -4.86
N LEU A 272 -8.36 11.55 -5.58
CA LEU A 272 -7.64 10.41 -5.01
C LEU A 272 -6.48 10.96 -4.21
N LYS A 273 -6.50 10.80 -2.88
CA LYS A 273 -5.48 11.43 -2.06
C LYS A 273 -4.30 10.51 -1.74
N LYS A 274 -3.11 11.04 -1.98
CA LYS A 274 -1.84 10.62 -1.39
C LYS A 274 -1.49 11.58 -0.25
N VAL A 275 -1.35 11.11 0.98
CA VAL A 275 -0.68 11.91 2.04
C VAL A 275 0.83 11.66 1.92
N ILE A 276 1.63 12.72 1.78
CA ILE A 276 2.94 13.00 2.44
C ILE A 276 3.75 14.07 1.67
N VAL A 277 4.05 15.12 2.42
CA VAL A 277 5.02 16.26 2.36
C VAL A 277 6.22 16.24 1.38
N ASN A 278 6.39 17.38 0.68
CA ASN A 278 7.52 18.03 -0.04
C ASN A 278 8.02 17.53 -1.43
N ASP A 279 7.88 18.42 -2.43
CA ASP A 279 8.64 18.80 -3.67
C ASP A 279 9.86 17.97 -4.21
N GLU A 280 10.35 18.02 -5.46
CA GLU A 280 10.16 18.86 -6.68
C GLU A 280 9.89 17.99 -7.95
N LYS A 281 9.31 18.41 -9.10
CA LYS A 281 8.63 19.67 -9.54
C LYS A 281 7.54 19.36 -10.60
N ASN A 282 6.91 20.37 -11.23
CA ASN A 282 5.91 20.35 -12.34
C ASN A 282 4.59 19.52 -12.17
N ILE A 283 4.56 18.47 -11.37
CA ILE A 283 3.30 17.84 -10.89
C ILE A 283 2.95 18.36 -9.48
N LEU A 284 3.90 18.99 -8.81
CA LEU A 284 3.89 19.20 -7.36
C LEU A 284 3.17 20.47 -6.90
N GLU A 285 3.20 21.56 -7.66
CA GLU A 285 2.48 22.79 -7.28
C GLU A 285 0.97 22.56 -7.08
N VAL A 286 0.37 21.66 -7.88
CA VAL A 286 -1.06 21.32 -7.77
C VAL A 286 -1.33 20.49 -6.52
N ASP A 287 -0.51 19.48 -6.23
CA ASP A 287 -0.63 18.66 -5.02
C ASP A 287 -0.36 19.48 -3.76
N GLU A 288 0.70 20.32 -3.75
CA GLU A 288 1.04 21.19 -2.63
C GLU A 288 -0.02 22.25 -2.36
N LYS A 289 -0.63 22.84 -3.41
CA LYS A 289 -1.77 23.74 -3.26
C LYS A 289 -2.97 23.03 -2.61
N LEU A 290 -3.22 21.76 -2.94
CA LEU A 290 -4.32 20.97 -2.36
C LEU A 290 -4.03 20.53 -0.92
N GLU A 291 -2.79 20.15 -0.60
CA GLU A 291 -2.37 19.88 0.79
C GLU A 291 -2.48 21.15 1.63
N LYS A 292 -2.01 22.29 1.12
CA LYS A 292 -2.15 23.58 1.80
C LYS A 292 -3.61 23.97 2.00
N GLU A 293 -4.46 23.79 0.99
CA GLU A 293 -5.91 24.04 1.10
C GLU A 293 -6.58 23.13 2.15
N ALA A 294 -6.03 21.93 2.40
CA ALA A 294 -6.49 21.02 3.45
C ALA A 294 -5.96 21.35 4.85
N ASP A 295 -4.69 21.75 4.97
CA ASP A 295 -4.12 22.25 6.21
C ASP A 295 -4.81 23.56 6.65
N ASP A 296 -5.07 24.47 5.70
CA ASP A 296 -5.78 25.72 5.93
C ASP A 296 -7.25 25.46 6.26
N PHE A 297 -7.94 24.57 5.52
CA PHE A 297 -9.31 24.16 5.86
C PHE A 297 -9.42 23.55 7.26
N ALA A 298 -8.50 22.64 7.63
CA ALA A 298 -8.51 22.01 8.94
C ALA A 298 -8.25 23.03 10.06
N ARG A 299 -7.31 23.96 9.85
CA ARG A 299 -7.00 25.05 10.79
C ARG A 299 -8.22 25.94 11.03
N GLU A 300 -8.76 26.55 9.97
CA GLU A 300 -9.87 27.51 10.07
C GLU A 300 -11.18 26.85 10.53
N THR A 301 -11.47 25.61 10.10
CA THR A 301 -12.67 24.90 10.53
C THR A 301 -12.63 24.58 12.02
N LEU A 302 -11.48 24.15 12.56
CA LEU A 302 -11.34 23.90 13.98
C LEU A 302 -11.34 25.22 14.77
N ILE A 303 -10.45 26.15 14.43
CA ILE A 303 -10.27 27.41 15.14
C ILE A 303 -10.16 28.53 14.10
N PRO A 304 -11.16 29.42 13.95
CA PRO A 304 -11.04 30.57 13.06
C PRO A 304 -9.88 31.48 13.46
N SER A 305 -9.04 31.87 12.50
CA SER A 305 -7.85 32.69 12.76
C SER A 305 -8.18 34.09 13.29
N GLU A 306 -9.26 34.71 12.81
CA GLU A 306 -9.74 36.01 13.32
C GLU A 306 -10.01 35.96 14.83
N SER A 307 -10.75 34.93 15.29
CA SER A 307 -11.04 34.75 16.72
C SER A 307 -9.77 34.43 17.52
N PHE A 308 -8.86 33.63 16.95
CA PHE A 308 -7.62 33.20 17.62
C PHE A 308 -6.66 34.36 17.87
N TYR A 309 -6.26 35.10 16.82
CA TYR A 309 -5.35 36.23 16.97
C TYR A 309 -6.01 37.37 17.73
N GLY A 310 -7.28 37.70 17.43
CA GLY A 310 -8.01 38.76 18.12
C GLY A 310 -8.20 38.55 19.64
N PHE A 311 -8.07 37.31 20.13
CA PHE A 311 -8.06 36.98 21.56
C PHE A 311 -6.64 36.98 22.15
N PHE A 312 -5.69 36.26 21.54
CA PHE A 312 -4.34 36.09 22.09
C PHE A 312 -3.37 37.26 21.84
N GLU A 313 -3.68 38.21 20.95
CA GLU A 313 -2.97 39.50 20.88
C GLU A 313 -3.23 40.39 22.10
N LYS A 314 -4.34 40.18 22.81
CA LYS A 314 -4.83 41.06 23.88
C LYS A 314 -4.77 40.45 25.28
N LYS A 315 -4.40 39.17 25.38
CA LYS A 315 -4.35 38.39 26.62
C LYS A 315 -3.11 37.51 26.65
N GLU A 316 -2.48 37.44 27.83
CA GLU A 316 -1.40 36.48 28.06
C GLU A 316 -1.91 35.03 27.91
N ILE A 317 -1.02 34.14 27.47
CA ILE A 317 -1.33 32.72 27.28
C ILE A 317 -1.19 32.00 28.63
N SER A 318 -2.31 31.81 29.32
CA SER A 318 -2.42 31.08 30.59
C SER A 318 -3.38 29.89 30.44
N GLU A 319 -3.48 29.04 31.47
CA GLU A 319 -4.47 27.96 31.47
C GLU A 319 -5.91 28.51 31.37
N GLU A 320 -6.20 29.56 32.14
CA GLU A 320 -7.49 30.23 32.20
C GLU A 320 -7.86 30.83 30.84
N SER A 321 -6.93 31.54 30.18
CA SER A 321 -7.19 32.17 28.88
C SER A 321 -7.35 31.14 27.76
N ILE A 322 -6.62 30.02 27.81
CA ILE A 322 -6.82 28.87 26.91
C ILE A 322 -8.22 28.26 27.10
N ILE A 323 -8.65 28.03 28.35
CA ILE A 323 -9.97 27.45 28.66
C ILE A 323 -11.11 28.42 28.30
N GLU A 324 -10.92 29.73 28.54
CA GLU A 324 -11.87 30.77 28.17
C GLU A 324 -12.06 30.84 26.64
N PHE A 325 -10.96 30.88 25.89
CA PHE A 325 -11.01 30.86 24.43
C PHE A 325 -11.65 29.57 23.89
N ALA A 326 -11.28 28.42 24.43
CA ALA A 326 -11.85 27.13 24.04
C ALA A 326 -13.38 27.09 24.21
N LYS A 327 -13.89 27.69 25.31
CA LYS A 327 -15.33 27.85 25.55
C LYS A 327 -15.98 28.81 24.54
N SER A 328 -15.36 29.96 24.25
CA SER A 328 -15.95 30.96 23.35
C SER A 328 -16.11 30.44 21.90
N VAL A 329 -15.13 29.70 21.39
CA VAL A 329 -15.21 29.07 20.05
C VAL A 329 -15.81 27.67 20.06
N LYS A 330 -16.28 27.16 21.21
CA LYS A 330 -16.88 25.82 21.39
C LYS A 330 -16.00 24.69 20.85
N ILE A 331 -14.76 24.59 21.33
CA ILE A 331 -13.81 23.53 20.99
C ILE A 331 -13.12 22.98 22.24
N HIS A 332 -12.57 21.76 22.18
CA HIS A 332 -11.83 21.20 23.30
C HIS A 332 -10.50 21.97 23.55
N PRO A 333 -10.16 22.35 24.79
CA PRO A 333 -8.96 23.16 25.10
C PRO A 333 -7.65 22.58 24.54
N GLY A 334 -7.50 21.26 24.56
CA GLY A 334 -6.35 20.58 23.96
C GLY A 334 -6.10 20.90 22.48
N ILE A 335 -7.14 21.23 21.71
CA ILE A 335 -6.99 21.64 20.29
C ILE A 335 -6.43 23.05 20.17
N VAL A 336 -6.79 23.94 21.10
CA VAL A 336 -6.18 25.28 21.23
C VAL A 336 -4.70 25.15 21.59
N VAL A 337 -4.36 24.29 22.55
CA VAL A 337 -2.96 23.98 22.90
C VAL A 337 -2.19 23.42 21.70
N GLY A 338 -2.80 22.50 20.93
CA GLY A 338 -2.21 21.97 19.70
C GLY A 338 -1.89 23.06 18.66
N ARG A 339 -2.80 24.02 18.46
CA ARG A 339 -2.58 25.18 17.57
C ARG A 339 -1.47 26.10 18.09
N LEU A 340 -1.52 26.49 19.38
CA LEU A 340 -0.50 27.33 20.02
C LEU A 340 0.92 26.71 19.93
N GLN A 341 1.04 25.39 20.13
CA GLN A 341 2.30 24.65 19.96
C GLN A 341 2.76 24.63 18.49
N LYS A 342 1.84 24.38 17.55
CA LYS A 342 2.14 24.33 16.11
C LYS A 342 2.61 25.67 15.56
N GLU A 343 2.04 26.78 16.04
CA GLU A 343 2.43 28.16 15.70
C GLU A 343 3.61 28.69 16.54
N LYS A 344 4.20 27.85 17.43
CA LYS A 344 5.34 28.18 18.30
C LYS A 344 5.09 29.33 19.30
N LEU A 345 3.83 29.67 19.56
CA LEU A 345 3.43 30.63 20.59
C LEU A 345 3.66 30.09 22.02
N ILE A 346 3.70 28.76 22.17
CA ILE A 346 4.13 28.06 23.38
C ILE A 346 5.07 26.89 23.04
N LYS A 347 5.85 26.43 24.01
CA LYS A 347 6.71 25.24 23.87
C LYS A 347 5.89 23.95 23.86
N ASN A 348 6.37 22.93 23.14
CA ASN A 348 5.73 21.60 23.00
C ASN A 348 5.48 20.84 24.32
N ASN A 349 6.06 21.28 25.45
CA ASN A 349 5.83 20.70 26.78
C ASN A 349 4.78 21.47 27.61
N GLN A 350 4.44 22.71 27.26
CA GLN A 350 3.49 23.55 28.01
C GLN A 350 2.04 23.11 27.77
N TYR A 351 1.22 23.21 28.82
CA TYR A 351 -0.23 22.96 28.83
C TYR A 351 -0.68 21.59 28.29
N ASN A 352 0.22 20.60 28.18
CA ASN A 352 -0.10 19.27 27.67
C ASN A 352 -1.12 18.49 28.52
N PHE A 353 -1.35 18.89 29.78
CA PHE A 353 -2.39 18.31 30.63
C PHE A 353 -3.81 18.68 30.17
N LEU A 354 -3.99 19.77 29.42
CA LEU A 354 -5.26 20.12 28.77
C LEU A 354 -5.53 19.30 27.49
N ARG A 355 -4.59 18.46 27.05
CA ARG A 355 -4.73 17.62 25.85
C ARG A 355 -5.24 16.23 26.22
N GLU A 356 -6.44 15.91 25.79
CA GLU A 356 -7.02 14.57 25.95
C GLU A 356 -6.26 13.56 25.08
N LYS A 357 -6.16 12.32 25.58
CA LYS A 357 -5.60 11.19 24.82
C LYS A 357 -6.72 10.27 24.33
N ILE A 358 -6.71 10.01 23.03
CA ILE A 358 -7.55 9.04 22.34
C ILE A 358 -6.92 7.64 22.51
N SER A 359 -7.78 6.65 22.70
CA SER A 359 -7.43 5.24 22.85
C SER A 359 -6.82 4.67 21.56
N ARG A 360 -6.15 3.53 21.68
CA ARG A 360 -5.67 2.77 20.51
C ARG A 360 -6.83 2.03 19.87
#